data_AF-A0A7C6SWN8-F1
#
_entry.id   AF-A0A7C6SWN8-F1
#
_cell.length_a   1.000
_cell.length_b   1.000
_cell.length_c   1.000
_cell.angle_alpha   90.00
_cell.angle_beta   90.00
_cell.angle_gamma   90.00
#
_symmetry.space_group_name_H-M   'P 1'
#
loop_
_entity.id
_entity.type
_entity.pdbx_description
1 polymer ?
#
loop_
_entity_poly.entity_id
_entity_poly.type
_entity_poly.pdbx_seq_one_letter_code
_entity_poly.pdbx_strand_id
1 'polypeptide(L)'
;MARGSRRRNRPVVPEALAALDRFKYEIANELNLPGNIINTGYWGNLPSAQCGAVGGQMVRRMIEAAQRSLIEGTMAGVKAGFQAGLTQQGVTQSFTQTGYGAGQTGYNEPIQPV
;
A
#
# COMPACT_ATOMS: atom_id res chain seq x y z
N MET A 1 18.65 32.65 -29.05
CA MET A 1 17.24 32.43 -28.65
C MET A 1 17.00 30.93 -28.56
N ALA A 2 16.93 30.37 -27.35
CA ALA A 2 16.71 28.93 -27.17
C ALA A 2 15.26 28.59 -27.54
N ARG A 3 15.08 27.69 -28.52
CA ARG A 3 13.78 27.18 -28.97
C ARG A 3 13.07 26.54 -27.77
N GLY A 4 11.93 27.10 -27.40
CA GLY A 4 11.10 26.63 -26.30
C GLY A 4 10.76 25.15 -26.47
N SER A 5 11.46 24.31 -25.71
CA SER A 5 11.02 22.95 -25.45
C SER A 5 9.63 23.07 -24.83
N ARG A 6 8.61 22.72 -25.61
CA ARG A 6 7.21 22.69 -25.19
C ARG A 6 7.09 21.57 -24.17
N ARG A 7 7.54 21.82 -22.94
CA ARG A 7 7.41 20.92 -21.80
C ARG A 7 5.92 20.73 -21.58
N ARG A 8 5.40 19.66 -22.17
CA ARG A 8 4.02 19.24 -21.93
C ARG A 8 4.00 18.82 -20.46
N ASN A 9 3.33 19.62 -19.63
CA ASN A 9 3.10 19.33 -18.21
C ASN A 9 2.09 18.18 -18.09
N ARG A 10 2.40 17.04 -18.73
CA ARG A 10 1.58 15.83 -18.73
C ARG A 10 2.08 14.93 -17.61
N PRO A 11 1.18 14.37 -16.79
CA PRO A 11 1.57 13.39 -15.81
C PRO A 11 2.20 12.18 -16.53
N VAL A 12 3.17 11.55 -15.86
CA VAL A 12 3.87 10.35 -16.36
C VAL A 12 2.89 9.20 -16.57
N VAL A 13 1.87 9.13 -15.71
CA VAL A 13 0.74 8.19 -15.79
C VAL A 13 -0.51 8.97 -16.20
N PRO A 14 -0.93 8.91 -17.48
CA PRO A 14 -2.08 9.66 -17.98
C PRO A 14 -3.39 9.33 -17.26
N GLU A 15 -3.55 8.07 -16.84
CA GLU A 15 -4.74 7.55 -16.15
C GLU A 15 -4.94 8.21 -14.79
N ALA A 16 -3.85 8.67 -14.16
CA ALA A 16 -3.90 9.34 -12.87
C ALA A 16 -4.38 10.80 -12.97
N LEU A 17 -4.53 11.38 -14.16
CA LEU A 17 -4.81 12.82 -14.33
C LEU A 17 -6.10 13.26 -13.59
N ALA A 18 -7.18 12.49 -13.72
CA ALA A 18 -8.43 12.80 -13.03
C ALA A 18 -8.32 12.67 -11.50
N ALA A 19 -7.55 11.69 -11.01
CA ALA A 19 -7.29 11.52 -9.58
C ALA A 19 -6.41 12.67 -9.03
N LEU A 20 -5.38 13.05 -9.78
CA LEU A 20 -4.48 14.17 -9.45
C LEU A 20 -5.24 15.51 -9.41
N ASP A 21 -6.20 15.73 -10.32
CA ASP A 21 -7.02 16.94 -10.31
C ASP A 21 -7.94 17.00 -9.09
N ARG A 22 -8.59 15.90 -8.72
CA ARG A 22 -9.40 15.83 -7.48
C ARG A 22 -8.53 16.10 -6.27
N PHE A 23 -7.37 15.45 -6.21
CA PHE A 23 -6.45 15.58 -5.10
C PHE A 23 -5.91 17.02 -4.96
N LYS A 24 -5.62 17.69 -6.07
CA LYS A 24 -5.25 19.12 -6.09
C LYS A 24 -6.31 19.99 -5.40
N TYR A 25 -7.60 19.74 -5.65
CA TYR A 25 -8.69 20.48 -5.01
C TYR A 25 -8.87 20.10 -3.53
N GLU A 26 -8.68 18.84 -3.16
CA GLU A 26 -8.69 18.41 -1.75
C GLU A 26 -7.62 19.13 -0.94
N ILE A 27 -6.38 19.18 -1.45
CA ILE A 27 -5.28 19.93 -0.81
C ILE A 27 -5.58 21.43 -0.76
N ALA A 28 -6.16 21.98 -1.83
CA ALA A 28 -6.55 23.40 -1.85
C ALA A 28 -7.56 23.73 -0.75
N ASN A 29 -8.53 22.84 -0.51
CA ASN A 29 -9.52 22.99 0.54
C ASN A 29 -8.87 22.99 1.93
N GLU A 30 -7.94 22.07 2.18
CA GLU A 30 -7.27 21.95 3.48
C GLU A 30 -6.34 23.13 3.77
N LEU A 31 -5.69 23.69 2.74
CA LEU A 31 -4.89 24.90 2.85
C LEU A 31 -5.74 26.17 2.97
N ASN A 32 -7.07 26.03 3.05
CA ASN A 32 -8.04 27.14 3.13
C ASN A 32 -7.84 28.15 1.99
N LEU A 33 -7.54 27.67 0.78
CA LEU A 33 -7.45 28.54 -0.38
C LEU A 33 -8.83 29.13 -0.69
N PRO A 34 -8.87 30.37 -1.21
CA PRO A 34 -10.14 31.04 -1.40
C PRO A 34 -10.99 30.26 -2.41
N GLY A 35 -12.26 30.05 -2.06
CA GLY A 35 -13.17 29.15 -2.77
C GLY A 35 -13.51 29.56 -4.20
N ASN A 36 -13.05 30.74 -4.62
CA ASN A 36 -13.09 31.18 -6.01
C ASN A 36 -12.17 30.33 -6.90
N ILE A 37 -11.06 29.75 -6.40
CA ILE A 37 -10.22 28.81 -7.18
C ILE A 37 -10.97 27.51 -7.45
N ILE A 38 -11.75 27.03 -6.49
CA ILE A 38 -12.51 25.78 -6.58
C ILE A 38 -13.65 25.91 -7.60
N ASN A 39 -14.29 27.08 -7.66
CA ASN A 39 -15.42 27.32 -8.57
C ASN A 39 -15.01 27.76 -9.97
N THR A 40 -13.97 28.59 -10.11
CA THR A 40 -13.56 29.13 -11.42
C THR A 40 -12.50 28.28 -12.11
N GLY A 41 -11.80 27.41 -11.37
CA GLY A 41 -10.68 26.61 -11.88
C GLY A 41 -9.47 27.45 -12.30
N TYR A 42 -9.48 28.77 -12.09
CA TYR A 42 -8.40 29.66 -12.52
C TYR A 42 -7.42 29.94 -11.38
N TRP A 43 -6.20 29.41 -11.52
CA TRP A 43 -5.14 29.51 -10.52
C TRP A 43 -4.26 30.76 -10.68
N GLY A 44 -4.45 31.57 -11.73
CA GLY A 44 -3.59 32.71 -12.04
C GLY A 44 -3.80 33.94 -11.17
N ASN A 45 -4.95 34.06 -10.49
CA ASN A 45 -5.22 35.15 -9.54
C ASN A 45 -4.66 34.88 -8.13
N LEU A 46 -4.15 33.66 -7.89
CA LEU A 46 -3.62 33.24 -6.60
C LEU A 46 -2.12 33.58 -6.51
N PRO A 47 -1.60 33.98 -5.34
CA PRO A 47 -0.17 34.16 -5.16
C PRO A 47 0.62 32.89 -5.49
N SER A 48 1.73 33.01 -6.21
CA SER A 48 2.56 31.87 -6.63
C SER A 48 3.02 31.01 -5.45
N ALA A 49 3.21 31.61 -4.27
CA ALA A 49 3.54 30.90 -3.04
C ALA A 49 2.44 29.91 -2.62
N GLN A 50 1.17 30.26 -2.77
CA GLN A 50 0.05 29.39 -2.42
C GLN A 50 -0.16 28.28 -3.45
N CYS A 51 -0.04 28.59 -4.74
CA CYS A 51 -0.01 27.58 -5.80
C CYS A 51 1.14 26.56 -5.59
N GLY A 52 2.32 27.07 -5.23
CA GLY A 52 3.48 26.25 -4.89
C GLY A 52 3.26 25.39 -3.64
N ALA A 53 2.59 25.93 -2.61
CA ALA A 53 2.26 25.20 -1.40
C ALA A 53 1.33 24.01 -1.69
N VAL A 54 0.31 24.18 -2.54
CA VAL A 54 -0.58 23.08 -2.98
C VAL A 54 0.22 21.98 -3.67
N GLY A 55 1.02 22.34 -4.69
CA GLY A 55 1.84 21.36 -5.41
C GLY A 55 2.83 20.64 -4.49
N GLY A 56 3.43 21.36 -3.54
CA GLY A 56 4.35 20.79 -2.55
C GLY A 56 3.66 19.81 -1.58
N GLN A 57 2.46 20.15 -1.09
CA GLN A 57 1.68 19.27 -0.22
C GLN A 57 1.20 18.02 -0.95
N MET A 58 0.79 18.17 -2.21
CA MET A 58 0.43 17.05 -3.08
C MET A 58 1.59 16.05 -3.19
N VAL A 59 2.80 16.53 -3.48
CA VAL A 59 4.00 15.66 -3.60
C VAL A 59 4.36 15.02 -2.27
N ARG A 60 4.35 15.77 -1.17
CA ARG A 60 4.66 15.24 0.18
C ARG A 60 3.76 14.06 0.54
N ARG A 61 2.45 14.20 0.33
CA ARG A 61 1.48 13.13 0.64
C ARG A 61 1.56 11.94 -0.29
N MET A 62 1.84 12.15 -1.58
CA MET A 62 2.09 11.05 -2.50
C MET A 62 3.31 10.23 -2.08
N ILE A 63 4.39 10.92 -1.66
CA ILE A 63 5.60 10.25 -1.15
C ILE A 63 5.28 9.50 0.15
N GLU A 64 4.55 10.12 1.07
CA GLU A 64 4.14 9.48 2.32
C GLU A 64 3.31 8.21 2.05
N ALA A 65 2.32 8.28 1.16
CA ALA A 65 1.52 7.14 0.76
C ALA A 65 2.38 6.04 0.11
N ALA A 66 3.30 6.43 -0.79
CA ALA A 66 4.21 5.49 -1.43
C ALA A 66 5.16 4.82 -0.42
N GLN A 67 5.67 5.55 0.57
CA GLN A 67 6.49 5.00 1.65
C GLN A 67 5.70 3.99 2.49
N ARG A 68 4.44 4.30 2.83
CA ARG A 68 3.56 3.37 3.55
C ARG A 68 3.32 2.08 2.75
N SER A 69 2.98 2.20 1.46
CA SER A 69 2.78 1.04 0.59
C SER A 69 4.06 0.23 0.38
N LEU A 70 5.22 0.88 0.31
CA LEU A 70 6.51 0.20 0.19
C LEU A 70 6.83 -0.59 1.45
N ILE A 71 6.57 -0.03 2.64
CA ILE A 71 6.73 -0.76 3.90
C ILE A 71 5.78 -1.97 3.92
N GLU A 72 4.51 -1.79 3.57
CA GLU A 72 3.52 -2.87 3.53
C GLU A 72 3.92 -3.99 2.54
N GLY A 73 4.32 -3.63 1.33
CA GLY A 73 4.79 -4.58 0.32
C GLY A 73 6.09 -5.29 0.71
N THR A 74 7.01 -4.57 1.36
CA THR A 74 8.26 -5.16 1.88
C THR A 74 7.95 -6.14 3.02
N MET A 75 7.07 -5.78 3.94
CA MET A 75 6.64 -6.66 5.04
C MET A 75 5.94 -7.92 4.53
N ALA A 76 5.09 -7.80 3.50
CA ALA A 76 4.45 -8.94 2.87
C ALA A 76 5.47 -9.90 2.23
N GLY A 77 6.45 -9.37 1.49
CA GLY A 77 7.52 -10.17 0.89
C GLY A 77 8.45 -10.82 1.91
N VAL A 78 8.84 -10.09 2.96
CA VAL A 78 9.68 -10.59 4.05
C VAL A 78 8.95 -11.67 4.85
N LYS A 79 7.66 -11.50 5.17
CA LYS A 79 6.87 -12.51 5.88
C LYS A 79 6.72 -13.79 5.05
N ALA A 80 6.46 -13.67 3.75
CA ALA A 80 6.35 -14.82 2.85
C ALA A 80 7.69 -15.59 2.76
N GLY A 81 8.80 -14.89 2.57
CA GLY A 81 10.14 -15.51 2.53
C GLY A 81 10.56 -16.11 3.87
N PHE A 82 10.22 -15.45 4.98
CA PHE A 82 10.52 -15.94 6.32
C PHE A 82 9.72 -17.18 6.69
N GLN A 83 8.41 -17.19 6.40
CA GLN A 83 7.56 -18.37 6.64
C GLN A 83 7.98 -19.55 5.75
N ALA A 84 8.33 -19.29 4.49
CA ALA A 84 8.89 -20.32 3.60
C ALA A 84 10.20 -20.89 4.15
N GLY A 85 11.09 -20.04 4.67
CA GLY A 85 12.34 -20.46 5.32
C GLY A 85 12.11 -21.30 6.59
N LEU A 86 11.14 -20.90 7.43
CA LEU A 86 10.76 -21.67 8.62
C LEU A 86 10.14 -23.04 8.29
N THR A 87 9.43 -23.15 7.17
CA THR A 87 8.87 -24.43 6.72
C THR A 87 9.87 -25.33 6.01
N GLN A 88 11.06 -24.82 5.65
CA GLN A 88 12.06 -25.56 4.86
C GLN A 88 13.29 -26.02 5.67
N GLN A 89 13.36 -25.73 6.98
CA GLN A 89 14.31 -26.41 7.87
C GLN A 89 13.55 -27.36 8.79
N GLY A 90 13.51 -28.62 8.38
CA GLY A 90 13.26 -29.74 9.28
C GLY A 90 14.26 -29.71 10.44
N VAL A 91 13.83 -29.16 11.57
CA VAL A 91 14.24 -29.65 12.89
C VAL A 91 13.02 -30.35 13.46
N THR A 92 12.92 -31.65 13.14
CA THR A 92 12.19 -32.61 13.94
C THR A 92 12.93 -32.74 15.28
N GLN A 93 12.65 -31.84 16.22
CA GLN A 93 12.92 -32.06 17.64
C GLN A 93 11.63 -31.77 18.37
N SER A 94 10.88 -32.86 18.54
CA SER A 94 9.76 -33.03 19.46
C SER A 94 10.10 -32.52 20.86
N PHE A 95 9.37 -31.51 21.32
CA PHE A 95 9.16 -31.12 22.72
C PHE A 95 7.79 -30.41 22.72
N THR A 96 6.72 -30.93 23.33
CA THR A 96 6.38 -31.17 24.75
C THR A 96 5.14 -32.10 24.78
N GLN A 97 4.68 -32.82 25.79
CA GLN A 97 5.02 -33.08 27.19
C GLN A 97 3.92 -34.04 27.70
N THR A 98 4.34 -35.06 28.45
CA THR A 98 3.63 -35.80 29.51
C THR A 98 2.09 -35.91 29.48
N GLY A 99 1.57 -37.11 29.20
CA GLY A 99 0.21 -37.53 29.55
C GLY A 99 0.09 -39.06 29.60
N TYR A 100 -0.11 -39.63 30.79
CA TYR A 100 -0.39 -41.04 30.99
C TYR A 100 -1.75 -41.39 30.37
N GLY A 101 -1.76 -42.23 29.33
CA GLY A 101 -2.99 -42.72 28.70
C GLY A 101 -2.79 -44.15 28.21
N ALA A 102 -3.24 -45.10 29.02
CA ALA A 102 -3.20 -46.53 28.76
C ALA A 102 -4.09 -46.93 27.57
N GLY A 103 -3.67 -47.95 26.82
CA GLY A 103 -4.57 -48.82 26.06
C GLY A 103 -4.38 -48.82 24.53
N GLN A 104 -3.37 -49.52 24.03
CA GLN A 104 -3.38 -50.09 22.68
C GLN A 104 -3.26 -51.62 22.78
N THR A 105 -4.38 -52.31 22.60
CA THR A 105 -4.50 -53.72 22.21
C THR A 105 -5.70 -53.72 21.24
N GLY A 106 -5.60 -54.03 19.94
CA GLY A 106 -5.03 -55.22 19.35
C GLY A 106 -6.16 -56.24 19.07
N TYR A 107 -6.68 -56.20 17.84
CA TYR A 107 -7.53 -57.20 17.13
C TYR A 107 -8.94 -57.51 17.64
N ASN A 108 -9.96 -57.34 16.77
CA ASN A 108 -11.00 -58.33 16.41
C ASN A 108 -12.15 -57.64 15.62
N GLU A 109 -12.14 -57.69 14.28
CA GLU A 109 -13.36 -57.40 13.51
C GLU A 109 -14.18 -58.70 13.36
N PRO A 110 -15.47 -58.72 13.77
CA PRO A 110 -16.31 -59.91 13.65
C PRO A 110 -16.77 -60.17 12.20
N ILE A 111 -16.71 -61.44 11.82
CA ILE A 111 -17.23 -62.04 10.59
C ILE A 111 -18.75 -61.76 10.47
N GLN A 112 -19.21 -61.26 9.32
CA GLN A 112 -20.65 -61.08 9.02
C GLN A 112 -21.15 -62.26 8.15
N PRO A 113 -22.31 -62.88 8.45
CA PRO A 113 -22.85 -63.98 7.65
C PRO A 113 -23.86 -63.54 6.56
N VAL A 114 -23.75 -64.11 5.35
CA VAL A 114 -24.82 -64.78 4.58
C VAL A 114 -24.22 -65.74 3.54
#